data_AF-A0A936B296-F1
#
_entry.id   AF-A0A936B296-F1
#
_cell.length_a   1.000
_cell.length_b   1.000
_cell.length_c   1.000
_cell.angle_alpha   90.00
_cell.angle_beta   90.00
_cell.angle_gamma   90.00
#
_symmetry.space_group_name_H-M   'P 1'
#
loop_
_entity.id
_entity.type
_entity.pdbx_description
1 polymer ?
#
loop_
_entity_poly.entity_id
_entity_poly.type
_entity_poly.pdbx_seq_one_letter_code
_entity_poly.pdbx_strand_id
1 'polypeptide(L)'
;MNSTVQARISPELKEEAEAIFASMGMTTAEAIRIFLQQTVNMGGLPFQPMAKIPPMMTQEPKRLVLKEQDGQTQRGNDFLLSIVGLAPLEDNLSQRDEEILAREMGQ
;
A
#
# COMPACT_ATOMS: atom_id res chain seq x y z
N MET A 1 8.35 28.61 25.68
CA MET A 1 9.75 28.17 25.48
C MET A 1 10.00 28.05 23.99
N ASN A 2 11.12 28.58 23.49
CA ASN A 2 11.57 28.33 22.13
C ASN A 2 12.58 27.17 22.13
N SER A 3 12.58 26.39 21.07
CA SER A 3 13.53 25.28 20.88
C SER A 3 14.23 25.45 19.53
N THR A 4 15.53 25.21 19.50
CA THR A 4 16.35 25.35 18.29
C THR A 4 16.64 23.99 17.69
N VAL A 5 16.49 23.86 16.37
CA VAL A 5 16.86 22.66 15.60
C VAL A 5 18.14 22.97 14.83
N GLN A 6 19.17 22.13 14.99
CA GLN A 6 20.43 22.21 14.26
C GLN A 6 20.73 20.86 13.62
N ALA A 7 21.03 20.85 12.32
CA ALA A 7 21.41 19.67 11.58
C ALA A 7 22.62 19.96 10.71
N ARG A 8 23.55 19.00 10.60
CA ARG A 8 24.67 19.07 9.67
C ARG A 8 24.23 18.48 8.33
N ILE A 9 24.41 19.25 7.27
CA ILE A 9 24.11 18.85 5.89
C ILE A 9 25.27 19.31 4.99
N SER A 10 25.37 18.71 3.81
CA SER A 10 26.34 19.20 2.82
C SER A 10 25.91 20.56 2.28
N PRO A 11 26.86 21.43 1.87
CA PRO A 11 26.53 22.74 1.34
C PRO A 11 25.70 22.65 0.05
N GLU A 12 25.94 21.63 -0.78
CA GLU A 12 25.19 21.41 -2.03
C GLU A 12 23.72 21.08 -1.75
N LEU A 13 23.46 20.20 -0.78
CA LEU A 13 22.09 19.86 -0.36
C LEU A 13 21.36 21.08 0.19
N LYS A 14 22.07 21.94 0.93
CA LYS A 14 21.49 23.18 1.46
C LYS A 14 21.07 24.12 0.33
N GLU A 15 21.96 24.36 -0.63
CA GLU A 15 21.73 25.28 -1.74
C GLU A 15 20.57 24.81 -2.63
N GLU A 16 20.54 23.52 -2.97
CA GLU A 16 19.46 22.93 -3.76
C GLU A 16 18.11 23.04 -3.05
N ALA A 17 18.06 22.70 -1.76
CA ALA A 17 16.84 22.81 -0.96
C ALA A 17 16.37 24.28 -0.84
N GLU A 18 17.29 25.22 -0.61
CA GLU A 18 16.98 26.66 -0.53
C GLU A 18 16.40 27.19 -1.83
N ALA A 19 16.94 26.80 -2.99
CA ALA A 19 16.41 27.20 -4.29
C ALA A 19 14.98 26.67 -4.51
N ILE A 20 14.71 25.41 -4.14
CA ILE A 20 13.38 24.81 -4.23
C ILE A 20 12.40 25.54 -3.32
N PHE A 21 12.75 25.76 -2.05
CA PHE A 21 11.86 26.45 -1.11
C PHE A 21 11.61 27.91 -1.50
N ALA A 22 12.64 28.61 -1.98
CA ALA A 22 12.51 29.98 -2.47
C ALA A 22 11.57 30.07 -3.68
N SER A 23 11.59 29.08 -4.59
CA SER A 23 10.64 29.02 -5.71
C SER A 23 9.17 28.89 -5.26
N MET A 24 8.95 28.38 -4.05
CA MET A 24 7.64 28.29 -3.40
C MET A 24 7.35 29.47 -2.46
N GLY A 25 8.22 30.48 -2.40
CA GLY A 25 8.07 31.63 -1.51
C GLY A 25 8.29 31.31 -0.04
N MET A 26 9.08 30.28 0.27
CA MET A 26 9.28 29.75 1.61
C MET A 26 10.76 29.72 2.00
N THR A 27 11.04 29.94 3.28
CA THR A 27 12.38 29.75 3.85
C THR A 27 12.63 28.30 4.28
N THR A 28 13.90 27.88 4.35
CA THR A 28 14.27 26.56 4.89
C THR A 28 13.73 26.33 6.30
N ALA A 29 13.69 27.37 7.13
CA ALA A 29 13.16 27.29 8.49
C ALA A 29 11.65 27.02 8.52
N GLU A 30 10.88 27.61 7.60
CA GLU A 30 9.46 27.32 7.45
C GLU A 30 9.22 25.90 6.94
N ALA A 31 10.00 25.47 5.95
CA ALA A 31 9.94 24.11 5.43
C ALA A 31 10.17 23.06 6.53
N ILE A 32 11.20 23.26 7.35
CA ILE A 32 11.51 22.37 8.49
C ILE A 32 10.38 22.39 9.52
N ARG A 33 9.80 23.56 9.83
CA ARG A 33 8.66 23.66 10.75
C ARG A 33 7.46 22.86 10.24
N ILE A 34 7.13 23.00 8.96
CA ILE A 34 6.03 22.26 8.33
C ILE A 34 6.31 20.75 8.37
N PHE A 35 7.52 20.33 8.01
CA PHE A 35 7.94 18.92 8.07
C PHE A 35 7.73 18.30 9.45
N LEU A 36 8.16 19.00 10.52
CA LEU A 36 7.97 18.53 11.90
C LEU A 36 6.49 18.47 12.28
N GLN A 37 5.69 19.47 11.87
CA GLN A 37 4.25 19.46 12.12
C GLN A 37 3.55 18.29 11.43
N GLN A 38 3.89 18.00 10.17
CA GLN A 38 3.33 16.86 9.44
C GLN A 38 3.74 15.53 10.06
N THR A 39 4.99 15.43 10.54
CA THR A 39 5.47 14.25 11.26
C THR A 39 4.61 13.96 12.50
N VAL A 40 4.29 15.00 13.29
CA VAL A 40 3.41 14.88 14.46
C VAL A 40 1.99 14.51 14.05
N ASN A 41 1.44 15.17 13.03
CA ASN A 41 0.06 14.94 12.58
C ASN A 41 -0.16 13.50 12.08
N MET A 42 0.84 12.92 11.43
CA MET A 42 0.76 11.56 10.86
C MET A 42 1.20 10.46 11.85
N GLY A 43 1.84 10.84 12.96
CA GLY A 43 2.44 9.87 13.89
C GLY A 43 3.59 9.08 13.27
N GLY A 44 4.27 9.64 12.25
CA GLY A 44 5.27 8.95 11.45
C GLY A 44 5.96 9.88 10.45
N LEU A 45 6.82 9.34 9.58
CA LEU A 45 7.48 10.15 8.56
C LEU A 45 6.47 10.67 7.52
N PRO A 46 6.52 11.96 7.15
CA PRO A 46 5.55 12.57 6.23
C PRO A 46 5.83 12.26 4.75
N PHE A 47 6.71 11.32 4.48
CA PHE A 47 6.98 10.76 3.16
C PHE A 47 7.47 9.32 3.29
N GLN A 48 7.27 8.52 2.25
CA GLN A 48 7.81 7.17 2.19
C GLN A 48 9.33 7.24 1.94
N PRO A 49 10.18 6.66 2.80
CA PRO A 49 11.62 6.63 2.55
C PRO A 49 11.90 5.80 1.29
N MET A 50 12.39 6.46 0.24
CA MET A 50 12.89 5.77 -0.94
C MET A 50 14.37 5.44 -0.71
N ALA A 51 14.70 4.15 -0.62
CA ALA A 51 16.09 3.75 -0.80
C ALA A 51 16.52 4.15 -2.21
N LYS A 52 17.73 4.69 -2.39
CA LYS A 52 18.31 4.84 -3.73
C LYS A 52 18.40 3.44 -4.33
N ILE A 53 17.42 3.06 -5.15
CA ILE A 53 17.42 1.80 -5.88
C ILE A 53 18.64 1.91 -6.82
N PRO A 54 19.68 1.09 -6.66
CA PRO A 54 20.75 1.06 -7.64
C PRO A 54 20.13 0.72 -9.01
N PRO A 55 20.53 1.37 -10.11
CA PRO A 55 19.91 1.20 -11.43
C PRO A 55 19.89 -0.25 -11.94
N MET A 56 20.58 -1.18 -11.28
CA MET A 56 20.55 -2.61 -11.57
C MET A 56 19.32 -3.35 -11.02
N MET A 57 18.50 -2.74 -10.17
CA MET A 57 17.31 -3.39 -9.58
C MET A 57 16.00 -3.04 -10.29
N THR A 58 16.04 -2.31 -11.40
CA THR A 58 14.92 -2.20 -12.33
C THR A 58 14.80 -3.49 -13.13
N GLN A 59 14.40 -4.57 -12.49
CA GLN A 59 13.67 -5.60 -13.22
C GLN A 59 12.35 -4.94 -13.60
N GLU A 60 12.18 -4.64 -14.88
CA GLU A 60 10.86 -4.28 -15.41
C GLU A 60 9.83 -5.23 -14.80
N PRO A 61 8.65 -4.75 -14.36
CA PRO A 61 7.59 -5.67 -13.99
C PRO A 61 7.33 -6.52 -15.22
N LYS A 62 7.88 -7.74 -15.21
CA LYS A 62 7.74 -8.73 -16.26
C LYS A 62 6.25 -8.97 -16.33
N ARG A 63 5.61 -8.27 -17.27
CA ARG A 63 4.18 -8.39 -17.57
C ARG A 63 3.93 -9.88 -17.64
N LEU A 64 3.29 -10.42 -16.61
CA LEU A 64 2.85 -11.79 -16.58
C LEU A 64 1.80 -11.85 -17.69
N VAL A 65 2.23 -12.17 -18.91
CA VAL A 65 1.35 -12.69 -19.93
C VAL A 65 0.88 -13.99 -19.30
N LEU A 66 -0.31 -13.93 -18.71
CA LEU A 66 -1.03 -15.11 -18.29
C LEU A 66 -1.18 -15.93 -19.57
N LYS A 67 -0.34 -16.96 -19.71
CA LYS A 67 -0.62 -18.02 -20.67
C LYS A 67 -1.96 -18.57 -20.23
N GLU A 68 -2.97 -18.28 -21.02
CA GLU A 68 -4.26 -18.97 -21.02
C GLU A 68 -3.91 -20.46 -21.08
N GLN A 69 -4.03 -21.11 -19.92
CA GLN A 69 -3.96 -22.55 -19.80
C GLN A 69 -5.41 -23.00 -19.77
N ASP A 70 -5.77 -23.66 -20.87
CA ASP A 70 -7.05 -24.29 -21.08
C ASP A 70 -7.46 -25.12 -19.85
N GLY A 71 -8.67 -24.86 -19.36
CA GLY A 71 -9.47 -25.78 -18.56
C GLY A 71 -8.83 -26.34 -17.29
N GLN A 72 -9.11 -25.71 -16.15
CA GLN A 72 -9.80 -26.29 -14.98
C GLN A 72 -9.75 -25.26 -13.84
N THR A 73 -10.83 -24.49 -13.70
CA THR A 73 -11.09 -23.67 -12.51
C THR A 73 -11.33 -24.61 -11.34
N GLN A 74 -10.44 -24.59 -10.34
CA GLN A 74 -10.77 -24.75 -8.91
C GLN A 74 -9.51 -24.67 -8.05
N ARG A 75 -9.66 -24.03 -6.88
CA ARG A 75 -8.69 -23.84 -5.78
C ARG A 75 -7.73 -22.65 -5.87
N GLY A 76 -8.25 -21.49 -6.28
CA GLY A 76 -7.60 -20.19 -6.03
C GLY A 76 -7.93 -19.57 -4.66
N ASN A 77 -9.09 -19.87 -4.08
CA ASN A 77 -9.54 -19.22 -2.83
C ASN A 77 -9.12 -19.93 -1.54
N ASP A 78 -8.66 -21.18 -1.59
CA ASP A 78 -8.25 -21.93 -0.39
C ASP A 78 -6.97 -21.36 0.25
N PHE A 79 -6.08 -20.81 -0.57
CA PHE A 79 -4.81 -20.26 -0.10
C PHE A 79 -4.98 -18.95 0.69
N LEU A 80 -5.91 -18.08 0.28
CA LEU A 80 -6.16 -16.79 0.93
C LEU A 80 -6.96 -16.91 2.25
N LEU A 81 -7.75 -17.97 2.41
CA LEU A 81 -8.51 -18.22 3.66
C LEU A 81 -7.60 -18.73 4.80
N SER A 82 -6.55 -19.50 4.48
CA SER A 82 -5.60 -20.01 5.49
C SER A 82 -4.75 -18.91 6.17
N ILE A 83 -4.40 -17.85 5.43
CA ILE A 83 -3.54 -16.75 5.93
C ILE A 83 -4.31 -15.75 6.79
N VAL A 84 -5.62 -15.63 6.62
CA VAL A 84 -6.47 -14.68 7.36
C VAL A 84 -7.10 -15.32 8.61
N GLY A 85 -6.98 -16.64 8.79
CA GLY A 85 -7.51 -17.33 9.98
C GLY A 85 -9.03 -17.24 10.10
N LEU A 86 -9.73 -16.99 8.99
CA LEU A 86 -11.19 -17.05 8.93
C LEU A 86 -11.55 -18.41 8.37
N ALA A 87 -12.17 -19.25 9.19
CA ALA A 87 -12.79 -20.47 8.69
C ALA A 87 -13.79 -20.09 7.59
N PRO A 88 -13.73 -20.73 6.40
CA PRO A 88 -14.71 -20.47 5.37
C PRO A 88 -16.10 -20.81 5.91
N LEU A 89 -17.02 -19.85 5.86
CA LEU A 89 -18.44 -20.12 5.97
C LEU A 89 -18.82 -20.93 4.73
N GLU A 90 -18.90 -22.24 4.87
CA GLU A 90 -19.32 -23.11 3.78
C GLU A 90 -20.71 -22.69 3.30
N ASP A 91 -20.82 -22.57 1.98
CA ASP A 91 -22.01 -22.27 1.21
C ASP A 91 -23.21 -23.10 1.69
N ASN A 92 -24.13 -22.48 2.43
CA ASN A 92 -25.45 -23.05 2.70
C ASN A 92 -26.47 -22.66 1.61
N LEU A 93 -26.02 -22.28 0.41
CA LEU A 93 -26.91 -21.86 -0.68
C LEU A 93 -26.92 -22.83 -1.88
N SER A 94 -26.60 -24.10 -1.67
CA SER A 94 -26.89 -25.16 -2.66
C SER A 94 -27.72 -26.33 -2.12
N GLN A 95 -28.14 -26.29 -0.86
CA GLN A 95 -28.98 -27.36 -0.25
C GLN A 95 -30.43 -26.92 0.00
N ARG A 96 -30.77 -25.63 -0.16
CA ARG A 96 -32.14 -25.16 0.03
C ARG A 96 -33.07 -25.38 -1.16
N ASP A 97 -32.53 -25.52 -2.37
CA ASP A 97 -33.37 -25.69 -3.57
C ASP A 97 -33.80 -27.16 -3.79
N GLU A 98 -33.07 -28.13 -3.23
CA GLU A 98 -33.44 -29.56 -3.30
C GLU A 98 -34.51 -29.95 -2.26
N GLU A 99 -34.60 -29.25 -1.11
CA GLU A 99 -35.65 -29.50 -0.10
C GLU A 99 -37.00 -28.88 -0.49
N ILE A 100 -37.00 -27.82 -1.30
CA ILE A 100 -38.22 -27.20 -1.82
C ILE A 100 -38.85 -28.05 -2.93
N LEU A 101 -38.04 -28.66 -3.81
CA LEU A 101 -38.54 -29.51 -4.89
C LEU A 101 -39.08 -30.87 -4.38
N ALA A 102 -38.57 -31.38 -3.26
CA ALA A 102 -39.07 -32.61 -2.63
C ALA A 102 -40.43 -32.45 -1.93
N ARG A 103 -40.88 -31.22 -1.66
CA ARG A 103 -42.21 -30.94 -1.06
C ARG A 103 -43.31 -30.68 -2.07
N GLU A 104 -42.99 -30.35 -3.33
CA GLU A 104 -44.00 -30.13 -4.38
C GLU A 104 -44.30 -31.38 -5.24
N MET A 105 -43.50 -32.44 -5.17
CA MET A 105 -43.82 -33.73 -5.81
C MET A 105 -44.53 -34.72 -4.88
N GLY A 106 -45.13 -34.21 -3.80
CA GLY A 106 -45.88 -34.97 -2.81
C GLY A 106 -47.27 -34.39 -2.54
N GLN A 107 -48.05 -34.15 -3.60
CA GLN A 107 -49.53 -34.11 -3.58
C GLN A 107 -50.07 -34.86 -4.80
#